data_AF-A0A2U0TKC8-F1
#
_entry.id   AF-A0A2U0TKC8-F1
#
_cell.length_a   1.000
_cell.length_b   1.000
_cell.length_c   1.000
_cell.angle_alpha   90.00
_cell.angle_beta   90.00
_cell.angle_gamma   90.00
#
_symmetry.space_group_name_H-M   'P 1'
#
loop_
_entity.id
_entity.type
_entity.pdbx_description
1 polymer ?
#
loop_
_entity_poly.entity_id
_entity_poly.type
_entity_poly.pdbx_seq_one_letter_code
_entity_poly.pdbx_strand_id
1 'polypeptide(L)'
;MKHIYFFIGAAIITYLLISLATLDLMWCVHNTPWIWIAVIPLFLLLYFLVFMCFYEEMGFREDRAMQQTLAVAKANKLIEKLQEQLPNMIQGLVDMSMAEIRDSLRAVNEEQARKVATLSTDIYNVLERRQKLLDLERKVKQHKGQPMLLTKRETASLLLVDYSTLRKWARKGFLVPTRITPHRELYRYSDVLKILEGKV
;
A
#
# COMPACT_ATOMS: atom_id res chain seq x y z
N MET A 1 -25.05 -14.88 49.34
CA MET A 1 -26.09 -14.03 49.96
C MET A 1 -27.52 -14.50 49.68
N LYS A 2 -27.90 -14.94 48.47
CA LYS A 2 -29.27 -15.45 48.15
C LYS A 2 -29.75 -16.63 49.01
N HIS A 3 -28.89 -17.62 49.27
CA HIS A 3 -29.26 -18.79 50.09
C HIS A 3 -29.45 -18.45 51.57
N ILE A 4 -28.83 -17.37 52.05
CA ILE A 4 -28.85 -16.99 53.46
C ILE A 4 -30.23 -16.45 53.83
N TYR A 5 -30.82 -15.57 53.01
CA TYR A 5 -32.17 -15.05 53.27
C TYR A 5 -33.27 -16.10 53.17
N PHE A 6 -33.17 -17.04 52.21
CA PHE A 6 -34.11 -18.16 52.12
C PHE A 6 -33.99 -19.09 53.34
N PHE A 7 -32.75 -19.36 53.78
CA PHE A 7 -32.49 -20.18 54.95
C PHE A 7 -32.97 -19.50 56.24
N ILE A 8 -32.79 -18.19 56.37
CA ILE A 8 -33.30 -17.38 57.49
C ILE A 8 -34.83 -17.35 57.49
N GLY A 9 -35.46 -17.13 56.33
CA GLY A 9 -36.93 -17.15 56.21
C GLY A 9 -37.51 -18.51 56.57
N ALA A 10 -36.92 -19.59 56.05
CA ALA A 10 -37.30 -20.96 56.41
C ALA A 10 -37.10 -21.25 57.90
N ALA A 11 -35.99 -20.78 58.50
CA ALA A 11 -35.71 -20.94 59.93
C ALA A 11 -36.69 -20.16 60.82
N ILE A 12 -37.10 -18.96 60.41
CA ILE A 12 -38.10 -18.16 61.13
C ILE A 12 -39.47 -18.85 61.08
N ILE A 13 -39.87 -19.36 59.91
CA ILE A 13 -41.15 -20.08 59.74
C ILE A 13 -41.16 -21.37 60.56
N THR A 14 -40.08 -22.15 60.56
CA THR A 14 -40.00 -23.37 61.37
C THR A 14 -40.01 -23.07 62.87
N TYR A 15 -39.31 -22.03 63.31
CA TYR A 15 -39.34 -21.58 64.71
C TYR A 15 -40.75 -21.12 65.15
N LEU A 16 -41.46 -20.40 64.28
CA LEU A 16 -42.84 -19.99 64.51
C LEU A 16 -43.79 -21.20 64.60
N LEU A 17 -43.63 -22.22 63.76
CA LEU A 17 -44.44 -23.45 63.82
C LEU A 17 -44.17 -24.28 65.08
N ILE A 18 -42.91 -24.39 65.51
CA ILE A 18 -42.53 -25.10 66.76
C ILE A 18 -43.06 -24.35 67.98
N SER A 19 -43.01 -23.01 67.97
CA SER A 19 -43.59 -22.17 69.03
C SER A 19 -45.11 -22.33 69.12
N LEU A 20 -45.79 -22.45 67.97
CA LEU A 20 -47.23 -22.74 67.92
C LEU A 20 -47.56 -24.12 68.50
N ALA A 21 -46.78 -25.15 68.14
CA ALA A 21 -46.97 -26.52 68.64
C ALA A 21 -46.73 -26.64 70.16
N THR A 22 -45.76 -25.90 70.69
CA THR A 22 -45.48 -25.87 72.15
C THR A 22 -46.54 -25.11 72.93
N LEU A 23 -47.10 -24.03 72.37
CA LEU A 23 -48.26 -23.33 72.93
C LEU A 23 -49.54 -24.19 72.93
N ASP A 24 -49.74 -25.00 71.90
CA ASP A 24 -50.86 -25.95 71.80
C ASP A 24 -50.76 -27.09 72.83
N LEU A 25 -49.54 -27.53 73.15
CA LEU A 25 -49.30 -28.47 74.25
C LEU A 25 -49.55 -27.84 75.63
N MET A 26 -49.15 -26.57 75.82
CA MET A 26 -49.39 -25.81 77.06
C MET A 26 -50.88 -25.55 77.31
N TRP A 27 -51.65 -25.35 76.24
CA TRP A 27 -53.11 -25.28 76.26
C TRP A 27 -53.75 -26.55 76.85
N CYS A 28 -53.34 -27.72 76.36
CA CYS A 28 -53.84 -29.02 76.80
C CYS A 28 -53.63 -29.26 78.30
N VAL A 29 -52.57 -28.68 78.88
CA VAL A 29 -52.21 -28.84 80.30
C VAL A 29 -52.90 -27.81 81.21
N HIS A 30 -53.06 -26.56 80.78
CA HIS A 30 -53.50 -25.46 81.65
C HIS A 30 -54.93 -24.92 81.40
N ASN A 31 -55.61 -25.38 80.34
CA ASN A 31 -57.03 -25.10 80.07
C ASN A 31 -57.41 -23.59 80.12
N THR A 32 -56.52 -22.70 79.69
CA THR A 32 -56.65 -21.23 79.86
C THR A 32 -56.94 -20.47 78.55
N PRO A 33 -58.22 -20.25 78.13
CA PRO A 33 -58.67 -19.67 76.82
C PRO A 33 -58.02 -18.38 76.36
N TRP A 34 -57.58 -17.56 77.31
CA TRP A 34 -57.18 -16.18 77.07
C TRP A 34 -55.86 -16.03 76.32
N ILE A 35 -54.97 -17.03 76.39
CA ILE A 35 -53.65 -16.97 75.73
C ILE A 35 -53.79 -16.96 74.21
N TRP A 36 -54.74 -17.71 73.66
CA TRP A 36 -54.97 -17.80 72.21
C TRP A 36 -55.50 -16.49 71.59
N ILE A 37 -56.29 -15.72 72.35
CA ILE A 37 -56.86 -14.45 71.88
C ILE A 37 -55.76 -13.44 71.54
N ALA A 38 -54.62 -13.45 72.25
CA ALA A 38 -53.49 -12.56 71.99
C ALA A 38 -52.45 -13.16 71.03
N VAL A 39 -52.25 -14.48 71.08
CA VAL A 39 -51.21 -15.17 70.29
C VAL A 39 -51.60 -15.33 68.82
N ILE A 40 -52.87 -15.67 68.53
CA ILE A 40 -53.32 -15.88 67.14
C ILE A 40 -53.17 -14.60 66.29
N PRO A 41 -53.63 -13.41 66.76
CA PRO A 41 -53.47 -12.19 65.98
C PRO A 41 -52.01 -11.81 65.78
N LEU A 42 -51.16 -11.99 66.79
CA LEU A 42 -49.73 -11.68 66.70
C LEU A 42 -49.00 -12.63 65.73
N PHE A 43 -49.35 -13.91 65.74
CA PHE A 43 -48.82 -14.89 64.80
C PHE A 43 -49.21 -14.58 63.35
N LEU A 44 -50.50 -14.28 63.11
CA LEU A 44 -50.99 -13.90 61.78
C LEU A 44 -50.33 -12.61 61.29
N LEU A 45 -50.11 -11.64 62.18
CA LEU A 45 -49.42 -10.39 61.85
C LEU A 45 -47.96 -10.61 61.48
N LEU A 46 -47.23 -11.44 62.24
CA LEU A 46 -45.84 -11.79 61.92
C LEU A 46 -45.73 -12.59 60.61
N TYR A 47 -46.63 -13.55 60.40
CA TYR A 47 -46.71 -14.31 59.15
C TYR A 47 -46.96 -13.38 57.95
N PHE A 48 -47.88 -12.43 58.08
CA PHE A 48 -48.19 -11.46 57.04
C PHE A 48 -47.00 -10.53 56.73
N LEU A 49 -46.28 -10.05 57.75
CA LEU A 49 -45.09 -9.21 57.53
C LEU A 49 -43.98 -9.96 56.79
N VAL A 50 -43.72 -11.23 57.16
CA VAL A 50 -42.76 -12.08 56.46
C VAL A 50 -43.20 -12.31 55.01
N PHE A 51 -44.48 -12.62 54.80
CA PHE A 51 -45.04 -12.82 53.46
C PHE A 51 -44.87 -11.57 52.58
N MET A 52 -45.20 -10.38 53.10
CA MET A 52 -45.05 -9.10 52.38
C MET A 52 -43.59 -8.83 51.98
N CYS A 53 -42.64 -8.99 52.90
CA CYS A 53 -41.22 -8.74 52.60
C CYS A 53 -40.66 -9.69 51.53
N PHE A 54 -41.02 -10.97 51.55
CA PHE A 54 -40.55 -11.93 50.55
C PHE A 54 -41.24 -11.78 49.19
N TYR A 55 -42.51 -11.40 49.17
CA TYR A 55 -43.26 -11.20 47.93
C TYR A 55 -42.75 -9.99 47.13
N GLU A 56 -42.45 -8.89 47.81
CA GLU A 56 -41.90 -7.67 47.19
C GLU A 56 -40.51 -7.94 46.56
N GLU A 57 -39.66 -8.73 47.23
CA GLU A 57 -38.34 -9.07 46.70
C GLU A 57 -38.38 -10.04 45.49
N MET A 58 -39.40 -10.90 45.43
CA MET A 58 -39.63 -11.79 44.28
C MET A 58 -40.12 -11.00 43.05
N GLY A 59 -41.09 -10.09 43.22
CA GLY A 59 -41.58 -9.24 42.13
C GLY A 59 -40.48 -8.35 41.53
N PHE A 60 -39.69 -7.68 42.38
CA PHE A 60 -38.57 -6.84 41.93
C PHE A 60 -37.46 -7.62 41.19
N ARG A 61 -37.37 -8.93 41.41
CA ARG A 61 -36.41 -9.81 40.75
C ARG A 61 -36.90 -10.24 39.37
N GLU A 62 -38.19 -10.55 39.24
CA GLU A 62 -38.84 -10.87 37.96
C GLU A 62 -38.82 -9.66 37.02
N ASP A 63 -39.13 -8.46 37.51
CA ASP A 63 -39.09 -7.23 36.72
C ASP A 63 -37.68 -6.94 36.17
N ARG A 64 -36.64 -7.08 37.00
CA ARG A 64 -35.25 -6.92 36.54
C ARG A 64 -34.83 -7.98 35.55
N ALA A 65 -35.25 -9.24 35.75
CA ALA A 65 -34.96 -10.32 34.80
C ALA A 65 -35.64 -10.05 33.45
N MET A 66 -36.91 -9.61 33.46
CA MET A 66 -37.66 -9.25 32.26
C MET A 66 -37.05 -8.02 31.56
N GLN A 67 -36.60 -7.02 32.32
CA GLN A 67 -35.92 -5.86 31.76
C GLN A 67 -34.56 -6.21 31.14
N GLN A 68 -33.84 -7.14 31.76
CA GLN A 68 -32.58 -7.66 31.24
C GLN A 68 -32.77 -8.48 29.96
N THR A 69 -33.80 -9.33 29.88
CA THR A 69 -34.10 -10.08 28.65
C THR A 69 -34.54 -9.16 27.51
N LEU A 70 -35.34 -8.13 27.80
CA LEU A 70 -35.72 -7.11 26.81
C LEU A 70 -34.50 -6.34 26.29
N ALA A 71 -33.56 -5.97 27.17
CA ALA A 71 -32.33 -5.28 26.78
C ALA A 71 -31.45 -6.16 25.87
N VAL A 72 -31.31 -7.45 26.20
CA VAL A 72 -30.58 -8.42 25.38
C VAL A 72 -31.26 -8.61 24.01
N ALA A 73 -32.59 -8.71 23.97
CA ALA A 73 -33.33 -8.83 22.71
C ALA A 73 -33.15 -7.60 21.80
N LYS A 74 -33.16 -6.39 22.38
CA LYS A 74 -32.87 -5.15 21.64
C LYS A 74 -31.43 -5.11 21.12
N ALA A 75 -30.46 -5.54 21.91
CA ALA A 75 -29.06 -5.63 21.49
C ALA A 75 -28.88 -6.63 20.34
N ASN A 76 -29.49 -7.82 20.44
CA ASN A 76 -29.43 -8.83 19.39
C ASN A 76 -30.03 -8.32 18.07
N LYS A 77 -31.16 -7.60 18.12
CA LYS A 77 -31.77 -6.98 16.93
C LYS A 77 -30.88 -5.92 16.28
N LEU A 78 -30.11 -5.17 17.07
CA LEU A 78 -29.14 -4.22 16.55
C LEU A 78 -27.93 -4.93 15.92
N ILE A 79 -27.47 -6.02 16.54
CA ILE A 79 -26.38 -6.86 16.01
C ILE A 79 -26.79 -7.45 14.66
N GLU A 80 -28.02 -7.98 14.54
CA GLU A 80 -28.54 -8.55 13.29
C GLU A 80 -28.59 -7.49 12.17
N LYS A 81 -29.13 -6.30 12.45
CA LYS A 81 -29.11 -5.20 11.48
C LYS A 81 -27.70 -4.78 11.06
N LEU A 82 -26.76 -4.74 12.01
CA LEU A 82 -25.36 -4.45 11.70
C LEU A 82 -24.75 -5.57 10.85
N GLN A 83 -25.03 -6.83 11.15
CA GLN A 83 -24.55 -7.97 10.37
C GLN A 83 -25.09 -7.98 8.94
N GLU A 84 -26.33 -7.51 8.72
CA GLU A 84 -26.90 -7.38 7.38
C GLU A 84 -26.30 -6.20 6.59
N GLN A 85 -26.03 -5.07 7.25
CA GLN A 85 -25.56 -3.85 6.57
C GLN A 85 -24.05 -3.81 6.35
N LEU A 86 -23.27 -4.38 7.27
CA LEU A 86 -21.81 -4.32 7.26
C LEU A 86 -21.19 -4.87 5.97
N PRO A 87 -21.63 -6.03 5.42
CA PRO A 87 -21.07 -6.55 4.17
C PRO A 87 -21.28 -5.60 2.99
N ASN A 88 -22.47 -4.99 2.87
CA ASN A 88 -22.78 -4.07 1.78
C ASN A 88 -21.95 -2.78 1.85
N MET A 89 -21.74 -2.26 3.06
CA MET A 89 -20.88 -1.09 3.27
C MET A 89 -19.43 -1.39 2.92
N ILE A 90 -18.91 -2.55 3.37
CA ILE A 90 -17.55 -2.99 3.05
C ILE A 90 -17.41 -3.20 1.54
N GLN A 91 -18.37 -3.86 0.91
CA GLN A 91 -18.34 -4.12 -0.52
C GLN A 91 -18.32 -2.81 -1.31
N GLY A 92 -19.16 -1.83 -0.96
CA GLY A 92 -19.16 -0.52 -1.63
C GLY A 92 -17.83 0.22 -1.50
N LEU A 93 -17.18 0.15 -0.32
CA LEU A 93 -15.85 0.73 -0.12
C LEU A 93 -14.78 0.00 -0.94
N VAL A 94 -14.83 -1.33 -0.98
CA VAL A 94 -13.93 -2.16 -1.79
C VAL A 94 -14.10 -1.82 -3.27
N ASP A 95 -15.33 -1.76 -3.76
CA ASP A 95 -15.63 -1.46 -5.16
C ASP A 95 -15.12 -0.06 -5.57
N MET A 96 -15.34 0.95 -4.72
CA MET A 96 -14.83 2.30 -4.93
C MET A 96 -13.30 2.33 -4.97
N SER A 97 -12.64 1.69 -3.99
CA SER A 97 -11.17 1.62 -3.96
C SER A 97 -10.59 0.86 -5.16
N MET A 98 -11.25 -0.22 -5.59
CA MET A 98 -10.83 -1.01 -6.75
C MET A 98 -11.01 -0.25 -8.06
N ALA A 99 -12.04 0.59 -8.18
CA ALA A 99 -12.24 1.48 -9.31
C ALA A 99 -11.10 2.53 -9.40
N GLU A 100 -10.79 3.19 -8.28
CA GLU A 100 -9.70 4.17 -8.20
C GLU A 100 -8.33 3.53 -8.51
N ILE A 101 -8.05 2.35 -7.95
CA ILE A 101 -6.83 1.60 -8.25
C ILE A 101 -6.77 1.23 -9.74
N ARG A 102 -7.89 0.80 -10.34
CA ARG A 102 -7.94 0.44 -11.76
C ARG A 102 -7.67 1.64 -12.66
N ASP A 103 -8.23 2.80 -12.34
CA ASP A 103 -8.06 4.01 -13.13
C ASP A 103 -6.64 4.57 -13.01
N SER A 104 -6.07 4.57 -11.80
CA SER A 104 -4.66 4.95 -11.59
C SER A 104 -3.70 4.00 -12.32
N LEU A 105 -3.93 2.69 -12.26
CA LEU A 105 -3.14 1.69 -12.97
C LEU A 105 -3.22 1.90 -14.50
N ARG A 106 -4.41 2.22 -15.03
CA ARG A 106 -4.59 2.51 -16.47
C ARG A 106 -3.79 3.75 -16.87
N ALA A 107 -3.88 4.83 -16.10
CA ALA A 107 -3.15 6.07 -16.39
C ALA A 107 -1.64 5.86 -16.40
N VAL A 108 -1.11 5.14 -15.40
CA VAL A 108 0.32 4.79 -15.33
C VAL A 108 0.74 3.90 -16.50
N ASN A 109 -0.08 2.90 -16.86
CA ASN A 109 0.23 2.01 -17.99
C ASN A 109 0.26 2.76 -19.33
N GLU A 110 -0.68 3.68 -19.55
CA GLU A 110 -0.68 4.54 -20.74
C GLU A 110 0.54 5.47 -20.79
N GLU A 111 0.91 6.08 -19.67
CA GLU A 111 2.11 6.91 -19.58
C GLU A 111 3.38 6.10 -19.86
N GLN A 112 3.49 4.90 -19.27
CA GLN A 112 4.60 3.99 -19.49
C GLN A 112 4.68 3.56 -20.96
N ALA A 113 3.54 3.25 -21.60
CA ALA A 113 3.50 2.91 -23.01
C ALA A 113 4.00 4.06 -23.90
N ARG A 114 3.61 5.31 -23.60
CA ARG A 114 4.12 6.49 -24.32
C ARG A 114 5.63 6.67 -24.12
N LYS A 115 6.13 6.55 -22.89
CA LYS A 115 7.57 6.64 -22.58
C LYS A 115 8.36 5.58 -23.34
N VAL A 116 7.90 4.33 -23.32
CA VAL A 116 8.53 3.22 -24.05
C VAL A 116 8.53 3.49 -25.56
N ALA A 117 7.43 4.00 -26.12
CA ALA A 117 7.38 4.38 -27.54
C ALA A 117 8.41 5.46 -27.87
N THR A 118 8.49 6.53 -27.07
CA THR A 118 9.48 7.60 -27.28
C THR A 118 10.92 7.10 -27.17
N LEU A 119 11.22 6.29 -26.15
CA LEU A 119 12.54 5.71 -25.94
C LEU A 119 12.93 4.77 -27.09
N SER A 120 11.98 3.99 -27.60
CA SER A 120 12.18 3.11 -28.76
C SER A 120 12.57 3.91 -30.01
N THR A 121 11.87 5.03 -30.26
CA THR A 121 12.22 5.95 -31.36
C THR A 121 13.60 6.57 -31.19
N ASP A 122 13.94 7.01 -29.97
CA ASP A 122 15.26 7.59 -29.69
C ASP A 122 16.39 6.56 -29.87
N ILE A 123 16.18 5.32 -29.40
CA ILE A 123 17.11 4.20 -29.60
C ILE A 123 17.30 3.95 -31.10
N TYR A 124 16.22 3.92 -31.89
CA TYR A 124 16.31 3.76 -33.33
C TYR A 124 17.17 4.84 -33.99
N ASN A 125 16.94 6.11 -33.65
CA ASN A 125 17.70 7.24 -34.18
C ASN A 125 19.19 7.15 -33.80
N VAL A 126 19.51 6.75 -32.56
CA VAL A 126 20.89 6.55 -32.10
C VAL A 126 21.56 5.40 -32.85
N LEU A 127 20.86 4.29 -33.06
CA LEU A 127 21.37 3.15 -33.81
C LEU A 127 21.65 3.53 -35.27
N GLU A 128 20.76 4.29 -35.91
CA GLU A 128 20.96 4.77 -37.27
C GLU A 128 22.20 5.68 -37.38
N ARG A 129 22.39 6.61 -36.42
CA ARG A 129 23.59 7.46 -36.35
C ARG A 129 24.85 6.63 -36.18
N ARG A 130 24.82 5.62 -35.29
CA ARG A 130 25.96 4.71 -35.07
C ARG A 130 26.32 3.94 -36.34
N GLN A 131 25.33 3.51 -37.10
CA GLN A 131 25.56 2.83 -38.38
C GLN A 131 26.26 3.74 -39.39
N LYS A 132 25.80 4.99 -39.54
CA LYS A 132 26.44 5.99 -40.41
C LYS A 132 27.89 6.26 -40.00
N LEU A 133 28.18 6.35 -38.70
CA LEU A 133 29.53 6.53 -38.19
C LEU A 133 30.43 5.33 -38.51
N LEU A 134 29.93 4.10 -38.38
CA LEU A 134 30.69 2.90 -38.74
C LEU A 134 31.02 2.87 -40.24
N ASP A 135 30.08 3.28 -41.10
CA ASP A 135 30.33 3.36 -42.54
C ASP A 135 31.35 4.46 -42.90
N LEU A 136 31.30 5.60 -42.21
CA LEU A 136 32.34 6.62 -42.31
C LEU A 136 33.70 6.10 -41.85
N GLU A 137 33.75 5.37 -40.74
CA GLU A 137 35.00 4.78 -40.23
C GLU A 137 35.57 3.78 -41.24
N ARG A 138 34.73 2.96 -41.88
CA ARG A 138 35.15 2.05 -42.97
C ARG A 138 35.75 2.83 -44.15
N LYS A 139 35.12 3.91 -44.59
CA LYS A 139 35.65 4.78 -45.67
C LYS A 139 36.98 5.41 -45.27
N VAL A 140 37.09 5.93 -44.04
CA VAL A 140 38.35 6.49 -43.52
C VAL A 140 39.44 5.43 -43.45
N LYS A 141 39.14 4.21 -43.02
CA LYS A 141 40.11 3.09 -43.01
C LYS A 141 40.57 2.72 -44.42
N GLN A 142 39.67 2.70 -45.40
CA GLN A 142 40.02 2.50 -46.81
C GLN A 142 41.00 3.58 -47.30
N HIS A 143 40.80 4.84 -46.90
CA HIS A 143 41.70 5.93 -47.25
C HIS A 143 43.02 5.95 -46.47
N LYS A 144 43.07 5.45 -45.22
CA LYS A 144 44.31 5.40 -44.43
C LYS A 144 45.43 4.53 -45.04
N GLY A 145 45.10 3.62 -45.95
CA GLY A 145 46.08 2.80 -46.69
C GLY A 145 46.60 3.44 -47.98
N GLN A 146 45.94 4.49 -48.50
CA GLN A 146 46.35 5.17 -49.72
C GLN A 146 47.03 6.50 -49.35
N PRO A 147 48.26 6.77 -49.83
CA PRO A 147 48.83 8.10 -49.63
C PRO A 147 47.87 9.12 -50.25
N MET A 148 47.37 10.05 -49.45
CA MET A 148 46.53 11.13 -49.96
C MET A 148 47.40 11.96 -50.91
N LEU A 149 47.07 11.89 -52.20
CA LEU A 149 47.82 12.52 -53.26
C LEU A 149 47.09 13.79 -53.69
N LEU A 150 47.76 14.92 -53.54
CA LEU A 150 47.29 16.24 -53.96
C LEU A 150 47.72 16.51 -55.40
N THR A 151 46.85 17.16 -56.16
CA THR A 151 47.20 17.72 -57.46
C THR A 151 48.15 18.91 -57.31
N LYS A 152 48.84 19.26 -58.40
CA LYS A 152 49.69 20.46 -58.45
C LYS A 152 48.92 21.74 -58.06
N ARG A 153 47.64 21.85 -58.44
CA ARG A 153 46.76 22.97 -58.11
C ARG A 153 46.48 23.03 -56.61
N GLU A 154 46.03 21.92 -56.03
CA GLU A 154 45.74 21.84 -54.59
C GLU A 154 46.99 22.09 -53.74
N THR A 155 48.13 21.55 -54.17
CA THR A 155 49.41 21.74 -53.47
C THR A 155 49.87 23.20 -53.50
N ALA A 156 49.77 23.86 -54.66
CA ALA A 156 50.10 25.28 -54.80
C ALA A 156 49.20 26.17 -53.95
N SER A 157 47.89 25.89 -53.95
CA SER A 157 46.92 26.59 -53.11
C SER A 157 47.17 26.40 -51.62
N LEU A 158 47.49 25.17 -51.18
CA LEU A 158 47.74 24.87 -49.76
C LEU A 158 49.02 25.49 -49.22
N LEU A 159 50.08 25.48 -50.02
CA LEU A 159 51.37 26.07 -49.64
C LEU A 159 51.44 27.58 -49.91
N LEU A 160 50.41 28.16 -50.54
CA LEU A 160 50.37 29.56 -50.97
C LEU A 160 51.58 29.95 -51.86
N VAL A 161 51.98 29.07 -52.77
CA VAL A 161 53.12 29.28 -53.68
C VAL A 161 52.73 29.12 -55.14
N ASP A 162 53.45 29.81 -56.01
CA ASP A 162 53.29 29.66 -57.46
C ASP A 162 53.76 28.30 -57.98
N TYR A 163 53.18 27.88 -59.11
CA TYR A 163 53.59 26.66 -59.83
C TYR A 163 55.08 26.63 -60.22
N SER A 164 55.68 27.79 -60.43
CA SER A 164 57.11 27.93 -60.74
C SER A 164 57.98 27.55 -59.54
N THR A 165 57.55 27.91 -58.32
CA THR A 165 58.20 27.58 -57.05
C THR A 165 58.14 26.08 -56.78
N LEU A 166 56.98 25.44 -56.96
CA LEU A 166 56.86 23.99 -56.87
C LEU A 166 57.82 23.27 -57.84
N ARG A 167 57.95 23.76 -59.08
CA ARG A 167 58.87 23.18 -60.07
C ARG A 167 60.34 23.37 -59.66
N LYS A 168 60.69 24.50 -59.04
CA LYS A 168 62.04 24.73 -58.50
C LYS A 168 62.32 23.77 -57.34
N TRP A 169 61.38 23.61 -56.42
CA TRP A 169 61.49 22.70 -55.28
C TRP A 169 61.62 21.24 -55.69
N ALA A 170 60.87 20.82 -56.72
CA ALA A 170 60.99 19.48 -57.30
C ALA A 170 62.38 19.22 -57.90
N ARG A 171 62.98 20.20 -58.59
CA ARG A 171 64.36 20.08 -59.12
C ARG A 171 65.42 20.05 -58.02
N LYS A 172 65.19 20.77 -56.93
CA LYS A 172 66.09 20.83 -55.77
C LYS A 172 65.92 19.65 -54.81
N GLY A 173 64.92 18.78 -55.01
CA GLY A 173 64.62 17.66 -54.12
C GLY A 173 63.88 18.02 -52.83
N PHE A 174 63.46 19.28 -52.65
CA PHE A 174 62.78 19.77 -51.44
C PHE A 174 61.34 19.25 -51.32
N LEU A 175 60.63 19.15 -52.45
CA LEU A 175 59.30 18.56 -52.53
C LEU A 175 59.18 17.80 -53.85
N VAL A 176 59.29 16.48 -53.80
CA VAL A 176 59.35 15.63 -55.00
C VAL A 176 57.95 15.10 -55.35
N PRO A 177 57.42 15.40 -56.55
CA PRO A 177 56.16 14.82 -56.98
C PRO A 177 56.30 13.33 -57.30
N THR A 178 55.28 12.55 -56.92
CA THR A 178 55.08 11.19 -57.42
C THR A 178 54.50 11.28 -58.83
N ARG A 179 55.27 10.85 -59.84
CA ARG A 179 54.86 10.86 -61.25
C ARG A 179 54.04 9.61 -61.55
N ILE A 180 52.75 9.78 -61.85
CA ILE A 180 51.88 8.69 -62.34
C ILE A 180 51.94 8.61 -63.87
N THR A 181 51.98 9.75 -64.55
CA THR A 181 52.20 9.88 -66.00
C THR A 181 53.07 11.10 -66.31
N PRO A 182 53.67 11.22 -67.51
CA PRO A 182 54.56 12.33 -67.87
C PRO A 182 53.96 13.73 -67.67
N HIS A 183 52.63 13.86 -67.75
CA HIS A 183 51.90 15.11 -67.59
C HIS A 183 51.12 15.21 -66.26
N ARG A 184 51.13 14.18 -65.42
CA ARG A 184 50.36 14.13 -64.17
C ARG A 184 51.29 13.90 -62.98
N GLU A 185 51.67 15.01 -62.37
CA GLU A 185 52.45 15.09 -61.14
C GLU A 185 51.51 15.23 -59.94
N LEU A 186 51.62 14.32 -58.97
CA LEU A 186 50.90 14.40 -57.70
C LEU A 186 51.87 14.50 -56.53
N TYR A 187 51.48 15.21 -55.48
CA TYR A 187 52.28 15.42 -54.28
C TYR A 187 51.67 14.64 -53.12
N ARG A 188 52.49 13.99 -52.30
CA ARG A 188 51.99 13.34 -51.09
C ARG A 188 51.61 14.40 -50.06
N TYR A 189 50.39 14.32 -49.55
CA TYR A 189 49.88 15.21 -48.51
C TYR A 189 50.81 15.24 -47.29
N SER A 190 51.38 14.10 -46.91
CA SER A 190 52.33 13.99 -45.78
C SER A 190 53.57 14.87 -45.96
N ASP A 191 54.09 15.00 -47.19
CA ASP A 191 55.31 15.77 -47.44
C ASP A 191 54.99 17.27 -47.53
N VAL A 192 53.82 17.63 -48.08
CA VAL A 192 53.29 19.00 -48.05
C VAL A 192 53.04 19.44 -46.60
N LEU A 193 52.52 18.56 -45.77
CA LEU A 193 52.22 18.85 -44.36
C LEU A 193 53.49 19.05 -43.53
N LYS A 194 54.59 18.32 -43.80
CA LYS A 194 55.90 18.60 -43.18
C LYS A 194 56.37 20.02 -43.45
N ILE A 195 56.17 20.52 -44.69
CA ILE A 195 56.54 21.90 -45.07
C ILE A 195 55.69 22.91 -44.31
N LEU A 196 54.37 22.68 -44.22
CA LEU A 196 53.46 23.55 -43.47
C LEU A 196 53.76 23.58 -41.97
N GLU A 197 54.16 22.45 -41.39
CA GLU A 197 54.58 22.36 -39.99
C GLU A 197 55.99 22.91 -39.74
N GLY A 198 56.70 23.35 -40.77
CA GLY A 198 58.08 23.88 -40.66
C GLY A 198 59.12 22.82 -40.26
N LYS A 199 58.84 21.53 -40.50
CA LYS A 199 59.70 20.39 -40.12
C LYS A 199 60.63 19.93 -41.25
N VAL A 200 60.98 20.83 -42.19
CA VAL A 200 61.76 20.52 -43.41
C VAL A 200 63.12 21.21 -43.39
#